data_AF-A0A1B7NVX0-F1
#
_entry.id   AF-A0A1B7NVX0-F1
#
_cell.length_a   1.000
_cell.length_b   1.000
_cell.length_c   1.000
_cell.angle_alpha   90.00
_cell.angle_beta   90.00
_cell.angle_gamma   90.00
#
_symmetry.space_group_name_H-M   'P 1'
#
loop_
_entity.id
_entity.type
_entity.pdbx_description
1 polymer ?
#
loop_
_entity_poly.entity_id
_entity_poly.type
_entity_poly.pdbx_seq_one_letter_code
_entity_poly.pdbx_strand_id
1 'polypeptide(L)'
;MGEIIVNFPAPVLKAKSKIRVARSSSYVEIVACRASNPDRQGHLDYIFPIFLDKNGQPVAWNIPYLNPSRLPILDTNRMKDFGWLITHASTMFSSRESKLRATLDGSHPLSVQDSRLLFKDTLFSLYTSFAKVQRLNCKVFAITCGQVGLQLLFLRSSVRLDVSNHTLALDVAIIPLHQERGMPVPGFLVPLSMNAGATMVIGEDEVKLWKRLLPTFVERCRGWKHKPTCEYKTESRIPRSVEFHKPALCSCGNGIFPPNFISDIPTWETVSKHAVRGLIPLLFTLPYVDPKDNLDGGGKQRQVRCEACAGEVLLVEVPAYTLEDP
;
A
#
# COMPACT_ATOMS: atom_id res chain seq x y z
N MET A 1 41.97 -5.03 8.43
CA MET A 1 41.46 -4.48 7.14
C MET A 1 40.09 -3.90 7.41
N GLY A 2 39.87 -2.63 7.12
CA GLY A 2 38.55 -2.01 7.25
C GLY A 2 37.71 -2.32 6.02
N GLU A 3 36.54 -2.92 6.20
CA GLU A 3 35.55 -3.10 5.14
C GLU A 3 34.65 -1.86 5.09
N ILE A 4 34.43 -1.30 3.89
CA ILE A 4 33.51 -0.18 3.67
C ILE A 4 32.29 -0.74 2.95
N ILE A 5 31.16 -0.82 3.67
CA ILE A 5 29.89 -1.26 3.12
C ILE A 5 29.14 -0.03 2.59
N VAL A 6 28.79 -0.05 1.30
CA VAL A 6 28.00 1.00 0.64
C VAL A 6 26.65 0.45 0.24
N ASN A 7 25.58 1.02 0.78
CA ASN A 7 24.21 0.69 0.43
C ASN A 7 23.66 1.74 -0.53
N PHE A 8 23.19 1.30 -1.70
CA PHE A 8 22.54 2.19 -2.65
C PHE A 8 21.06 2.41 -2.27
N PRO A 9 20.54 3.64 -2.39
CA PRO A 9 19.13 3.94 -2.12
C PRO A 9 18.20 3.47 -3.26
N ALA A 10 18.73 2.77 -4.26
CA ALA A 10 18.02 2.18 -5.39
C ALA A 10 18.73 0.91 -5.85
N PRO A 11 18.01 -0.09 -6.41
CA PRO A 11 18.66 -1.23 -7.03
C PRO A 11 19.58 -0.77 -8.18
N VAL A 12 20.81 -1.24 -8.16
CA VAL A 12 21.84 -0.94 -9.15
C VAL A 12 22.34 -2.22 -9.80
N LEU A 13 22.68 -2.12 -11.08
CA LEU A 13 23.24 -3.22 -11.86
C LEU A 13 24.71 -3.38 -11.52
N LYS A 14 25.02 -4.36 -10.65
CA LYS A 14 26.41 -4.66 -10.23
C LYS A 14 27.37 -4.81 -11.41
N ALA A 15 26.94 -5.47 -12.49
CA ALA A 15 27.74 -5.68 -13.70
C ALA A 15 28.11 -4.38 -14.44
N LYS A 16 27.38 -3.28 -14.20
CA LYS A 16 27.63 -1.97 -14.80
C LYS A 16 28.18 -0.94 -13.80
N SER A 17 28.54 -1.38 -12.59
CA SER A 17 29.12 -0.50 -11.57
C SER A 17 30.64 -0.39 -11.71
N LYS A 18 31.16 0.83 -11.57
CA LYS A 18 32.59 1.16 -11.62
C LYS A 18 33.00 1.82 -10.32
N ILE A 19 34.15 1.41 -9.77
CA ILE A 19 34.75 2.01 -8.58
C ILE A 19 36.02 2.74 -9.01
N ARG A 20 36.19 3.97 -8.55
CA ARG A 20 37.39 4.79 -8.74
C ARG A 20 37.92 5.21 -7.39
N VAL A 21 39.21 4.98 -7.16
CA VAL A 21 39.88 5.34 -5.90
C VAL A 21 40.92 6.40 -6.22
N ALA A 22 40.66 7.63 -5.80
CA ALA A 22 41.60 8.72 -5.92
C ALA A 22 42.44 8.80 -4.64
N ARG A 23 43.64 8.20 -4.68
CA ARG A 23 44.51 8.06 -3.49
C ARG A 23 45.15 9.38 -3.06
N SER A 24 45.42 10.27 -4.00
CA SER A 24 46.03 11.59 -3.74
C SER A 24 45.06 12.58 -3.09
N SER A 25 43.76 12.46 -3.41
CA SER A 25 42.68 13.32 -2.90
C SER A 25 41.75 12.58 -1.92
N SER A 26 42.12 11.37 -1.51
CA SER A 26 41.46 10.58 -0.47
C SER A 26 39.95 10.39 -0.64
N TYR A 27 39.47 10.14 -1.86
CA TYR A 27 38.06 9.81 -2.11
C TYR A 27 37.87 8.50 -2.89
N VAL A 28 36.73 7.86 -2.65
CA VAL A 28 36.22 6.71 -3.42
C VAL A 28 34.96 7.17 -4.14
N GLU A 29 34.98 7.10 -5.47
CA GLU A 29 33.82 7.37 -6.31
C GLU A 29 33.26 6.03 -6.80
N ILE A 30 31.94 5.83 -6.65
CA ILE A 30 31.25 4.65 -7.16
C ILE A 30 30.19 5.12 -8.16
N VAL A 31 30.40 4.78 -9.43
CA VAL A 31 29.45 5.05 -10.51
C VAL A 31 28.68 3.78 -10.78
N ALA A 32 27.41 3.74 -10.43
CA ALA A 32 26.55 2.56 -10.59
C ALA A 32 25.35 2.88 -11.50
N CYS A 33 25.02 1.97 -12.41
CA CYS A 33 23.82 2.12 -13.23
C CYS A 33 22.58 1.66 -12.45
N ARG A 34 21.58 2.51 -12.31
CA ARG A 34 20.28 2.15 -11.73
C ARG A 34 19.63 1.04 -12.56
N ALA A 35 19.02 0.06 -11.89
CA ALA A 35 18.15 -0.91 -12.56
C ALA A 35 16.93 -0.19 -13.16
N SER A 36 16.56 -0.55 -14.39
CA SER A 36 15.29 -0.09 -14.97
C SER A 36 14.15 -0.86 -14.32
N ASN A 37 13.06 -0.18 -13.91
CA ASN A 37 11.87 -0.80 -13.33
C ASN A 37 12.17 -1.87 -12.26
N PRO A 38 12.92 -1.52 -11.19
CA PRO A 38 13.42 -2.49 -10.21
C PRO A 38 12.31 -3.33 -9.58
N ASP A 39 11.17 -2.71 -9.30
CA ASP A 39 9.96 -3.33 -8.78
C ASP A 39 9.40 -4.42 -9.70
N ARG A 40 9.68 -4.36 -11.01
CA ARG A 40 9.29 -5.38 -12.00
C ARG A 40 10.38 -6.40 -12.29
N GLN A 41 11.59 -6.20 -11.77
CA GLN A 41 12.74 -7.09 -11.93
C GLN A 41 13.05 -7.87 -10.64
N GLY A 42 12.02 -8.11 -9.81
CA GLY A 42 12.16 -8.87 -8.58
C GLY A 42 12.59 -8.05 -7.35
N HIS A 43 12.72 -6.73 -7.45
CA HIS A 43 12.95 -5.84 -6.32
C HIS A 43 11.66 -5.16 -5.85
N LEU A 44 10.64 -5.96 -5.53
CA LEU A 44 9.34 -5.49 -5.04
C LEU A 44 9.46 -4.64 -3.75
N ASP A 45 10.55 -4.81 -3.00
CA ASP A 45 10.92 -3.99 -1.83
C ASP A 45 11.09 -2.49 -2.16
N TYR A 46 11.12 -2.11 -3.45
CA TYR A 46 11.38 -0.75 -3.90
C TYR A 46 10.13 0.16 -4.04
N ILE A 47 8.93 -0.34 -3.71
CA ILE A 47 7.70 0.47 -3.78
C ILE A 47 7.73 1.60 -2.72
N PHE A 48 7.85 1.24 -1.45
CA PHE A 48 8.04 2.18 -0.35
C PHE A 48 9.18 1.70 0.57
N PRO A 49 10.46 1.91 0.19
CA PRO A 49 11.59 1.40 0.93
C PRO A 49 11.58 1.87 2.38
N ILE A 50 11.84 0.93 3.28
CA ILE A 50 12.01 1.17 4.71
C ILE A 50 13.25 0.43 5.19
N PHE A 51 14.04 1.08 6.02
CA PHE A 51 15.27 0.53 6.55
C PHE A 51 15.46 0.91 8.02
N LEU A 52 16.41 0.28 8.68
CA LEU A 52 16.80 0.64 10.03
C LEU A 52 18.01 1.59 9.98
N ASP A 53 17.94 2.67 10.75
CA ASP A 53 19.09 3.53 10.98
C ASP A 53 20.13 2.84 11.88
N LYS A 54 21.25 3.53 12.13
CA LYS A 54 22.32 3.04 13.02
C LYS A 54 21.87 2.72 14.45
N ASN A 55 20.72 3.22 14.88
CA ASN A 55 20.15 3.00 16.21
C ASN A 55 19.04 1.93 16.20
N GLY A 56 18.78 1.29 15.06
CA GLY A 56 17.70 0.34 14.88
C GLY A 56 16.31 0.99 14.81
N GLN A 57 16.22 2.28 14.45
CA GLN A 57 14.96 2.98 14.23
C GLN A 57 14.51 2.85 12.77
N PRO A 58 13.24 2.53 12.52
CA PRO A 58 12.70 2.53 11.17
C PRO A 58 12.71 3.91 10.51
N VAL A 59 13.16 3.96 9.27
CA VAL A 59 13.17 5.16 8.42
C VAL A 59 12.53 4.80 7.08
N ALA A 60 11.40 5.42 6.80
CA ALA A 60 10.69 5.28 5.53
C ALA A 60 11.26 6.31 4.53
N TRP A 61 11.67 5.85 3.35
CA TRP A 61 12.52 6.63 2.46
C TRP A 61 11.77 7.63 1.59
N ASN A 62 10.72 7.17 0.92
CA ASN A 62 10.06 7.88 -0.17
C ASN A 62 8.56 8.11 0.10
N ILE A 63 8.15 8.00 1.35
CA ILE A 63 6.76 8.16 1.78
C ILE A 63 6.69 9.24 2.87
N PRO A 64 5.78 10.21 2.77
CA PRO A 64 5.70 11.28 3.76
C PRO A 64 5.09 10.76 5.06
N TYR A 65 5.70 11.11 6.19
CA TYR A 65 5.10 10.93 7.51
C TYR A 65 3.94 11.90 7.68
N LEU A 66 2.77 11.38 8.06
CA LEU A 66 1.55 12.15 8.23
C LEU A 66 1.01 11.98 9.64
N ASN A 67 0.49 13.07 10.21
CA ASN A 67 -0.32 13.00 11.41
C ASN A 67 -1.78 12.81 10.99
N PRO A 68 -2.38 11.61 11.10
CA PRO A 68 -3.71 11.41 10.57
C PRO A 68 -4.76 12.28 11.28
N SER A 69 -4.56 12.63 12.55
CA SER A 69 -5.48 13.50 13.30
C SER A 69 -5.59 14.92 12.74
N ARG A 70 -4.70 15.32 11.82
CA ARG A 70 -4.74 16.62 11.12
C ARG A 70 -5.24 16.52 9.68
N LEU A 71 -5.50 15.30 9.18
CA LEU A 71 -6.01 15.11 7.83
C LEU A 71 -7.55 15.12 7.86
N PRO A 72 -8.22 15.86 6.96
CA PRO A 72 -9.67 15.85 6.83
C PRO A 72 -10.20 14.44 6.62
N ILE A 73 -11.33 14.12 7.25
CA ILE A 73 -12.03 12.85 7.08
C ILE A 73 -13.10 13.02 6.01
N LEU A 74 -13.13 12.10 5.05
CA LEU A 74 -14.18 12.02 4.04
C LEU A 74 -15.42 11.35 4.64
N ASP A 75 -16.58 11.99 4.48
CA ASP A 75 -17.86 11.44 4.94
C ASP A 75 -18.35 10.34 3.98
N THR A 76 -18.08 9.09 4.33
CA THR A 76 -18.45 7.93 3.51
C THR A 76 -19.97 7.65 3.49
N ASN A 77 -20.81 8.46 4.14
CA ASN A 77 -22.26 8.40 3.94
C ASN A 77 -22.73 9.25 2.75
N ARG A 78 -21.88 10.16 2.28
CA ARG A 78 -22.12 11.03 1.12
C ARG A 78 -21.44 10.52 -0.15
N MET A 79 -21.27 9.20 -0.29
CA MET A 79 -20.45 8.61 -1.35
C MET A 79 -20.91 8.88 -2.77
N LYS A 80 -22.19 9.14 -2.98
CA LYS A 80 -22.71 9.66 -4.26
C LYS A 80 -22.03 10.98 -4.68
N ASP A 81 -21.58 11.79 -3.73
CA ASP A 81 -20.87 13.05 -3.97
C ASP A 81 -19.38 12.82 -4.31
N PHE A 82 -18.87 11.59 -4.10
CA PHE A 82 -17.46 11.23 -4.21
C PHE A 82 -17.20 10.24 -5.36
N GLY A 83 -17.97 10.30 -6.45
CA GLY A 83 -17.74 9.48 -7.66
C GLY A 83 -16.30 9.62 -8.22
N TRP A 84 -15.67 10.77 -8.00
CA TRP A 84 -14.26 11.01 -8.34
C TRP A 84 -13.28 10.09 -7.61
N LEU A 85 -13.63 9.50 -6.46
CA LEU A 85 -12.74 8.63 -5.70
C LEU A 85 -12.35 7.39 -6.51
N ILE A 86 -13.32 6.82 -7.23
CA ILE A 86 -13.09 5.68 -8.12
C ILE A 86 -12.15 6.12 -9.24
N THR A 87 -12.45 7.25 -9.89
CA THR A 87 -11.61 7.81 -10.95
C THR A 87 -10.18 8.03 -10.46
N HIS A 88 -10.01 8.64 -9.29
CA HIS A 88 -8.71 8.91 -8.67
C HIS A 88 -7.95 7.62 -8.37
N ALA A 89 -8.59 6.64 -7.71
CA ALA A 89 -8.00 5.34 -7.45
C ALA A 89 -7.65 4.59 -8.76
N SER A 90 -8.47 4.69 -9.79
CA SER A 90 -8.18 4.10 -11.12
C SER A 90 -6.94 4.70 -11.77
N THR A 91 -6.57 5.95 -11.45
CA THR A 91 -5.32 6.54 -11.95
C THR A 91 -4.04 5.98 -11.31
N MET A 92 -4.15 5.09 -10.32
CA MET A 92 -3.02 4.30 -9.81
C MET A 92 -2.39 3.38 -10.86
N PHE A 93 -3.17 3.02 -11.89
CA PHE A 93 -2.78 2.12 -12.95
C PHE A 93 -2.28 2.91 -14.16
N SER A 94 -1.15 2.48 -14.73
CA SER A 94 -0.73 2.91 -16.08
C SER A 94 -1.66 2.33 -17.13
N SER A 95 -1.65 2.88 -18.35
CA SER A 95 -2.38 2.35 -19.50
C SER A 95 -2.11 0.85 -19.73
N ARG A 96 -0.84 0.43 -19.58
CA ARG A 96 -0.43 -0.98 -19.63
C ARG A 96 -1.07 -1.81 -18.52
N GLU A 97 -0.99 -1.35 -17.28
CA GLU A 97 -1.57 -2.01 -16.12
C GLU A 97 -3.10 -2.09 -16.22
N SER A 98 -3.77 -1.05 -16.69
CA SER A 98 -5.23 -1.04 -16.92
C SER A 98 -5.65 -2.10 -17.94
N LYS A 99 -4.90 -2.24 -19.06
CA LYS A 99 -5.15 -3.28 -20.07
C LYS A 99 -4.97 -4.69 -19.49
N LEU A 100 -3.88 -4.91 -18.74
CA LEU A 100 -3.63 -6.20 -18.08
C LEU A 100 -4.71 -6.50 -17.03
N ARG A 101 -5.11 -5.48 -16.25
CA ARG A 101 -6.16 -5.61 -15.25
C ARG A 101 -7.50 -6.02 -15.85
N ALA A 102 -7.89 -5.47 -17.00
CA ALA A 102 -9.12 -5.85 -17.70
C ALA A 102 -9.15 -7.32 -18.14
N THR A 103 -7.99 -7.99 -18.22
CA THR A 103 -7.89 -9.41 -18.55
C THR A 103 -7.91 -10.32 -17.32
N LEU A 104 -7.95 -9.78 -16.10
CA LEU A 104 -7.94 -10.56 -14.86
C LEU A 104 -9.29 -11.24 -14.54
N ASP A 105 -10.34 -11.03 -15.34
CA ASP A 105 -11.67 -11.59 -15.05
C ASP A 105 -11.77 -13.11 -15.26
N GLY A 106 -12.09 -13.80 -14.15
CA GLY A 106 -12.99 -14.96 -14.05
C GLY A 106 -12.51 -16.35 -14.44
N SER A 107 -11.73 -16.53 -15.52
CA SER A 107 -11.59 -17.88 -16.13
C SER A 107 -10.18 -18.44 -16.16
N HIS A 108 -9.17 -17.63 -15.89
CA HIS A 108 -7.78 -18.11 -15.86
C HIS A 108 -7.01 -17.40 -14.75
N PRO A 109 -6.35 -18.14 -13.83
CA PRO A 109 -5.26 -17.58 -13.05
C PRO A 109 -4.13 -17.30 -14.05
N LEU A 110 -4.24 -16.19 -14.77
CA LEU A 110 -3.22 -15.78 -15.71
C LEU A 110 -1.91 -15.69 -14.93
N SER A 111 -0.86 -16.15 -15.58
CA SER A 111 0.54 -16.07 -15.20
C SER A 111 1.05 -14.63 -15.09
N VAL A 112 0.24 -13.70 -14.58
CA VAL A 112 0.63 -12.34 -14.25
C VAL A 112 1.55 -12.45 -13.05
N GLN A 113 2.84 -12.63 -13.33
CA GLN A 113 3.92 -12.58 -12.36
C GLN A 113 4.19 -11.15 -11.85
N ASP A 114 3.34 -10.17 -12.21
CA ASP A 114 3.47 -8.79 -11.76
C ASP A 114 2.77 -8.61 -10.40
N SER A 115 3.47 -8.97 -9.33
CA SER A 115 2.98 -8.81 -7.95
C SER A 115 2.64 -7.36 -7.61
N ARG A 116 3.23 -6.37 -8.28
CA ARG A 116 2.91 -4.96 -8.07
C ARG A 116 1.53 -4.62 -8.65
N LEU A 117 1.22 -5.12 -9.85
CA LEU A 117 -0.11 -4.95 -10.44
C LEU A 117 -1.18 -5.59 -9.55
N LEU A 118 -0.96 -6.83 -9.11
CA LEU A 118 -1.89 -7.54 -8.21
C LEU A 118 -2.07 -6.78 -6.89
N PHE A 119 -0.98 -6.33 -6.28
CA PHE A 119 -1.04 -5.49 -5.08
C PHE A 119 -1.81 -4.18 -5.28
N LYS A 120 -1.66 -3.51 -6.43
CA LYS A 120 -2.46 -2.31 -6.76
C LYS A 120 -3.94 -2.63 -6.92
N ASP A 121 -4.27 -3.78 -7.49
CA ASP A 121 -5.66 -4.25 -7.61
C ASP A 121 -6.26 -4.52 -6.22
N THR A 122 -5.52 -5.18 -5.33
CA THR A 122 -5.91 -5.35 -3.92
C THR A 122 -6.09 -4.03 -3.20
N LEU A 123 -5.18 -3.07 -3.40
CA LEU A 123 -5.30 -1.72 -2.87
C LEU A 123 -6.57 -1.04 -3.39
N PHE A 124 -6.84 -1.12 -4.68
CA PHE A 124 -8.05 -0.55 -5.27
C PHE A 124 -9.29 -1.15 -4.62
N SER A 125 -9.37 -2.48 -4.54
CA SER A 125 -10.48 -3.21 -3.91
C SER A 125 -10.66 -2.86 -2.43
N LEU A 126 -9.56 -2.72 -1.68
CA LEU A 126 -9.58 -2.27 -0.29
C LEU A 126 -10.18 -0.86 -0.17
N TYR A 127 -9.73 0.07 -1.02
CA TYR A 127 -10.21 1.45 -1.02
C TYR A 127 -11.68 1.56 -1.42
N THR A 128 -12.12 0.90 -2.49
CA THR A 128 -13.51 0.94 -2.94
C THR A 128 -14.45 0.26 -1.96
N SER A 129 -14.00 -0.82 -1.30
CA SER A 129 -14.74 -1.47 -0.22
C SER A 129 -15.00 -0.51 0.94
N PHE A 130 -13.94 0.12 1.46
CA PHE A 130 -14.04 0.98 2.64
C PHE A 130 -14.63 2.36 2.36
N ALA A 131 -14.52 2.84 1.12
CA ALA A 131 -15.25 4.00 0.67
C ALA A 131 -16.74 3.70 0.40
N LYS A 132 -17.26 2.48 0.62
CA LYS A 132 -18.67 2.12 0.34
C LYS A 132 -19.13 2.42 -1.09
N VAL A 133 -18.20 2.36 -2.05
CA VAL A 133 -18.52 2.58 -3.46
C VAL A 133 -19.40 1.44 -4.00
N GLN A 134 -19.11 0.21 -3.62
CA GLN A 134 -19.74 -1.00 -4.17
C GLN A 134 -21.07 -1.38 -3.47
N ARG A 135 -21.82 -0.40 -2.96
CA ARG A 135 -23.09 -0.55 -2.19
C ARG A 135 -22.99 -1.38 -0.88
N LEU A 136 -21.93 -2.15 -0.66
CA LEU A 136 -21.64 -2.88 0.58
C LEU A 136 -20.96 -1.95 1.59
N ASN A 137 -21.52 -1.88 2.80
CA ASN A 137 -20.91 -1.18 3.93
C ASN A 137 -19.78 -2.03 4.55
N CYS A 138 -18.69 -2.18 3.81
CA CYS A 138 -17.55 -2.96 4.23
C CYS A 138 -16.78 -2.21 5.33
N LYS A 139 -16.66 -2.85 6.49
CA LYS A 139 -15.90 -2.35 7.66
C LYS A 139 -14.63 -3.15 7.89
N VAL A 140 -14.62 -4.39 7.41
CA VAL A 140 -13.53 -5.35 7.59
C VAL A 140 -13.07 -5.81 6.22
N PHE A 141 -11.78 -5.75 5.94
CA PHE A 141 -11.21 -6.30 4.71
C PHE A 141 -10.21 -7.40 5.08
N ALA A 142 -10.41 -8.59 4.54
CA ALA A 142 -9.62 -9.77 4.81
C ALA A 142 -8.78 -10.15 3.58
N ILE A 143 -7.51 -10.45 3.80
CA ILE A 143 -6.62 -11.00 2.79
C ILE A 143 -6.32 -12.45 3.14
N THR A 144 -6.70 -13.37 2.26
CA THR A 144 -6.46 -14.81 2.38
C THR A 144 -5.53 -15.30 1.27
N CYS A 145 -4.85 -16.41 1.48
CA CYS A 145 -3.92 -17.00 0.51
C CYS A 145 -4.22 -18.48 0.31
N GLY A 146 -4.97 -18.83 -0.74
CA GLY A 146 -5.31 -20.21 -1.10
C GLY A 146 -5.58 -21.12 0.11
N GLN A 147 -4.83 -22.22 0.20
CA GLN A 147 -4.91 -23.20 1.29
C GLN A 147 -4.21 -22.76 2.58
N VAL A 148 -3.38 -21.71 2.55
CA VAL A 148 -2.71 -21.16 3.74
C VAL A 148 -3.74 -20.44 4.63
N GLY A 149 -4.78 -19.86 4.03
CA GLY A 149 -5.87 -19.21 4.74
C GLY A 149 -5.59 -17.73 5.05
N LEU A 150 -6.27 -17.20 6.07
CA LEU A 150 -6.29 -15.78 6.40
C LEU A 150 -4.91 -15.26 6.87
N GLN A 151 -4.43 -14.21 6.22
CA GLN A 151 -3.13 -13.60 6.50
C GLN A 151 -3.25 -12.24 7.19
N LEU A 152 -4.12 -11.36 6.70
CA LEU A 152 -4.25 -9.98 7.20
C LEU A 152 -5.72 -9.60 7.34
N LEU A 153 -6.02 -8.80 8.37
CA LEU A 153 -7.29 -8.09 8.50
C LEU A 153 -7.03 -6.60 8.62
N PHE A 154 -7.87 -5.84 7.93
CA PHE A 154 -7.95 -4.39 8.04
C PHE A 154 -9.33 -4.03 8.57
N LEU A 155 -9.38 -3.20 9.60
CA LEU A 155 -10.62 -2.63 10.10
C LEU A 155 -10.59 -1.13 9.80
N ARG A 156 -11.60 -0.66 9.08
CA ARG A 156 -11.72 0.73 8.66
C ARG A 156 -12.01 1.64 9.84
N SER A 157 -11.19 2.67 10.05
CA SER A 157 -11.59 3.84 10.83
C SER A 157 -12.17 4.91 9.91
N SER A 158 -11.35 5.42 8.98
CA SER A 158 -11.75 6.53 8.10
C SER A 158 -10.97 6.55 6.78
N VAL A 159 -11.56 7.20 5.78
CA VAL A 159 -10.87 7.62 4.57
C VAL A 159 -10.45 9.07 4.77
N ARG A 160 -9.16 9.37 4.67
CA ARG A 160 -8.60 10.70 4.93
C ARG A 160 -8.07 11.34 3.66
N LEU A 161 -8.17 12.67 3.58
CA LEU A 161 -7.58 13.47 2.52
C LEU A 161 -6.14 13.86 2.89
N ASP A 162 -5.17 13.37 2.13
CA ASP A 162 -3.80 13.85 2.14
C ASP A 162 -3.71 15.06 1.20
N VAL A 163 -4.12 16.21 1.74
CA VAL A 163 -4.29 17.47 0.98
C VAL A 163 -2.97 17.90 0.33
N SER A 164 -1.85 17.77 1.03
CA SER A 164 -0.53 18.18 0.54
C SER A 164 -0.05 17.37 -0.66
N ASN A 165 -0.45 16.10 -0.74
CA ASN A 165 -0.07 15.21 -1.85
C ASN A 165 -1.23 14.97 -2.83
N HIS A 166 -2.33 15.72 -2.70
CA HIS A 166 -3.54 15.59 -3.53
C HIS A 166 -4.01 14.14 -3.66
N THR A 167 -4.00 13.39 -2.56
CA THR A 167 -4.37 11.97 -2.56
C THR A 167 -5.18 11.57 -1.34
N LEU A 168 -5.55 10.30 -1.30
CA LEU A 168 -6.25 9.65 -0.21
C LEU A 168 -5.28 8.83 0.63
N ALA A 169 -5.63 8.71 1.90
CA ALA A 169 -4.95 7.86 2.85
C ALA A 169 -6.00 7.14 3.70
N LEU A 170 -5.91 5.82 3.74
CA LEU A 170 -6.85 4.98 4.45
C LEU A 170 -6.33 4.72 5.87
N ASP A 171 -7.05 5.23 6.88
CA ASP A 171 -6.71 5.09 8.30
C ASP A 171 -7.40 3.84 8.86
N VAL A 172 -6.59 2.85 9.24
CA VAL A 172 -7.06 1.50 9.56
C VAL A 172 -6.38 0.94 10.80
N ALA A 173 -7.06 -0.01 11.45
CA ALA A 173 -6.43 -0.95 12.34
C ALA A 173 -6.01 -2.18 11.54
N ILE A 174 -4.74 -2.56 11.63
CA ILE A 174 -4.15 -3.70 10.92
C ILE A 174 -3.91 -4.82 11.93
N ILE A 175 -4.43 -6.01 11.64
CA ILE A 175 -4.21 -7.23 12.43
C ILE A 175 -3.47 -8.24 11.54
N PRO A 176 -2.15 -8.40 11.70
CA PRO A 176 -1.40 -9.47 11.05
C PRO A 176 -1.64 -10.80 11.76
N LEU A 177 -2.18 -11.78 11.05
CA LEU A 177 -2.36 -13.11 11.62
C LEU A 177 -1.01 -13.81 11.77
N HIS A 178 -0.74 -14.27 12.99
CA HIS A 178 0.42 -15.09 13.29
C HIS A 178 0.04 -16.18 14.30
N GLN A 179 0.61 -17.36 14.14
CA GLN A 179 0.25 -18.56 14.92
C GLN A 179 0.81 -18.57 16.35
N GLU A 180 1.87 -17.80 16.62
CA GLU A 180 2.62 -17.88 17.89
C GLU A 180 1.91 -17.24 19.10
N ARG A 181 0.79 -16.55 18.90
CA ARG A 181 -0.03 -16.04 19.99
C ARG A 181 -1.42 -16.59 19.82
N GLY A 182 -1.97 -17.17 20.89
CA GLY A 182 -3.31 -17.75 20.98
C GLY A 182 -4.43 -16.76 20.66
N MET A 183 -4.44 -16.26 19.43
CA MET A 183 -5.58 -15.64 18.77
C MET A 183 -6.65 -16.73 18.75
N PRO A 184 -7.80 -16.52 19.39
CA PRO A 184 -8.93 -17.43 19.25
C PRO A 184 -9.51 -17.22 17.84
N VAL A 185 -8.88 -17.83 16.83
CA VAL A 185 -9.16 -17.62 15.40
C VAL A 185 -10.59 -18.03 14.98
N PRO A 186 -11.20 -19.14 15.44
CA PRO A 186 -12.48 -19.59 14.85
C PRO A 186 -13.72 -18.79 15.32
N GLY A 187 -13.91 -18.58 16.62
CA GLY A 187 -15.10 -17.89 17.15
C GLY A 187 -15.14 -16.38 16.86
N PHE A 188 -13.98 -15.81 16.52
CA PHE A 188 -13.76 -14.37 16.36
C PHE A 188 -13.91 -13.87 14.92
N LEU A 189 -13.45 -14.67 13.95
CA LEU A 189 -13.43 -14.28 12.54
C LEU A 189 -14.76 -14.49 11.83
N VAL A 190 -15.51 -15.51 12.26
CA VAL A 190 -16.81 -15.87 11.68
C VAL A 190 -17.83 -14.72 11.79
N PRO A 191 -17.99 -14.04 12.95
CA PRO A 191 -18.91 -12.90 13.04
C PRO A 191 -18.45 -11.67 12.22
N LEU A 192 -17.14 -11.47 12.08
CA LEU A 192 -16.57 -10.35 11.31
C LEU A 192 -16.70 -10.56 9.79
N SER A 193 -16.61 -11.81 9.32
CA SER A 193 -16.75 -12.14 7.90
C SER A 193 -18.20 -12.16 7.43
N MET A 194 -19.16 -12.55 8.27
CA MET A 194 -20.54 -12.79 7.83
C MET A 194 -21.41 -11.54 7.64
N ASN A 195 -21.11 -10.40 8.29
CA ASN A 195 -22.05 -9.25 8.32
C ASN A 195 -21.52 -7.91 7.77
N ALA A 196 -20.20 -7.75 7.55
CA ALA A 196 -19.62 -6.48 7.09
C ALA A 196 -18.21 -6.59 6.47
N GLY A 197 -17.86 -7.78 5.95
CA GLY A 197 -16.51 -8.11 5.50
C GLY A 197 -16.40 -8.24 3.98
N ALA A 198 -15.33 -7.70 3.40
CA ALA A 198 -14.86 -8.10 2.07
C ALA A 198 -13.66 -9.03 2.23
N THR A 199 -13.56 -10.08 1.41
CA THR A 199 -12.43 -11.01 1.42
C THR A 199 -11.81 -11.07 0.04
N MET A 200 -10.49 -10.96 -0.02
CA MET A 200 -9.72 -11.15 -1.25
C MET A 200 -8.75 -12.32 -1.10
N VAL A 201 -8.82 -13.25 -2.06
CA VAL A 201 -7.89 -14.37 -2.17
C VAL A 201 -6.74 -13.94 -3.08
N ILE A 202 -5.52 -13.95 -2.57
CA ILE A 202 -4.33 -13.51 -3.31
C ILE A 202 -3.25 -14.59 -3.35
N GLY A 203 -2.29 -14.43 -4.26
CA GLY A 203 -1.13 -15.31 -4.38
C GLY A 203 -0.04 -15.06 -3.34
N GLU A 204 0.88 -16.01 -3.20
CA GLU A 204 1.93 -15.98 -2.17
C GLU A 204 2.86 -14.76 -2.26
N ASP A 205 3.30 -14.42 -3.47
CA ASP A 205 4.22 -13.31 -3.70
C ASP A 205 3.57 -11.97 -3.34
N GLU A 206 2.27 -11.85 -3.54
CA GLU A 206 1.52 -10.67 -3.16
C GLU A 206 1.35 -10.57 -1.63
N VAL A 207 1.12 -11.69 -0.92
CA VAL A 207 1.15 -11.70 0.57
C VAL A 207 2.49 -11.23 1.09
N LYS A 208 3.59 -11.73 0.51
CA LYS A 208 4.96 -11.31 0.89
C LYS A 208 5.15 -9.82 0.64
N LEU A 209 4.64 -9.30 -0.48
CA LEU A 209 4.66 -7.87 -0.78
C LEU A 209 3.87 -7.04 0.23
N TRP A 210 2.65 -7.46 0.59
CA TRP A 210 1.89 -6.82 1.65
C TRP A 210 2.70 -6.74 2.95
N LYS A 211 3.28 -7.86 3.39
CA LYS A 211 4.09 -7.92 4.63
C LYS A 211 5.32 -7.03 4.58
N ARG A 212 5.95 -6.84 3.42
CA ARG A 212 7.06 -5.90 3.21
C ARG A 212 6.64 -4.44 3.40
N LEU A 213 5.43 -4.08 2.97
CA LEU A 213 4.94 -2.69 2.99
C LEU A 213 4.20 -2.31 4.29
N LEU A 214 3.73 -3.30 5.06
CA LEU A 214 3.05 -3.06 6.33
C LEU A 214 3.85 -2.16 7.30
N PRO A 215 5.16 -2.39 7.55
CA PRO A 215 5.94 -1.51 8.42
C PRO A 215 5.89 -0.06 7.95
N THR A 216 6.03 0.17 6.64
CA THR A 216 5.97 1.50 6.03
C THR A 216 4.63 2.20 6.34
N PHE A 217 3.50 1.50 6.21
CA PHE A 217 2.18 2.09 6.49
C PHE A 217 1.95 2.41 7.97
N VAL A 218 2.54 1.63 8.87
CA VAL A 218 2.51 1.90 10.31
C VAL A 218 3.41 3.08 10.65
N GLU A 219 4.65 3.08 10.17
CA GLU A 219 5.60 4.18 10.39
C GLU A 219 5.08 5.50 9.82
N ARG A 220 4.40 5.47 8.66
CA ARG A 220 3.81 6.66 8.02
C ARG A 220 2.95 7.47 8.98
N CYS A 221 2.22 6.82 9.88
CA CYS A 221 1.31 7.48 10.83
C CYS A 221 1.71 7.35 12.30
N ARG A 222 2.95 6.93 12.57
CA ARG A 222 3.38 6.62 13.93
C ARG A 222 3.28 7.84 14.83
N GLY A 223 2.45 7.72 15.86
CA GLY A 223 2.28 8.71 16.93
C GLY A 223 2.88 8.30 18.27
N TRP A 224 3.55 7.14 18.33
CA TRP A 224 4.10 6.54 19.55
C TRP A 224 5.56 6.13 19.36
N LYS A 225 6.32 6.10 20.45
CA LYS A 225 7.74 5.73 20.41
C LYS A 225 7.90 4.21 20.33
N HIS A 226 8.94 3.76 19.64
CA HIS A 226 9.41 2.39 19.79
C HIS A 226 9.91 2.15 21.22
N LYS A 227 9.68 0.94 21.72
CA LYS A 227 10.22 0.49 23.00
C LYS A 227 11.71 0.14 22.84
N PRO A 228 12.52 0.21 23.91
CA PRO A 228 13.90 -0.30 23.87
C PRO A 228 13.99 -1.77 23.43
N THR A 229 12.96 -2.55 23.74
CA THR A 229 12.77 -3.97 23.36
C THR A 229 12.06 -4.15 22.01
N CYS A 230 12.01 -3.11 21.17
CA CYS A 230 11.41 -3.19 19.85
C CYS A 230 12.05 -4.32 19.03
N GLU A 231 11.22 -5.19 18.48
CA GLU A 231 11.68 -6.38 17.78
C GLU A 231 12.47 -6.04 16.50
N TYR A 232 12.14 -4.92 15.84
CA TYR A 232 12.95 -4.44 14.70
C TYR A 232 14.39 -4.15 15.11
N LYS A 233 14.59 -3.55 16.29
CA LYS A 233 15.90 -3.20 16.82
C LYS A 233 16.65 -4.43 17.31
N THR A 234 15.98 -5.29 18.09
CA THR A 234 16.62 -6.48 18.68
C THR A 234 16.97 -7.52 17.63
N GLU A 235 16.15 -7.67 16.59
CA GLU A 235 16.38 -8.61 15.49
C GLU A 235 17.20 -7.97 14.34
N SER A 236 17.47 -6.66 14.42
CA SER A 236 18.12 -5.86 13.37
C SER A 236 17.51 -6.09 11.98
N ARG A 237 16.17 -6.14 11.93
CA ARG A 237 15.42 -6.57 10.74
C ARG A 237 14.08 -5.84 10.62
N ILE A 238 13.75 -5.40 9.40
CA ILE A 238 12.43 -4.84 9.05
C ILE A 238 12.07 -5.23 7.60
N PRO A 239 10.86 -5.75 7.31
CA PRO A 239 9.90 -6.32 8.27
C PRO A 239 10.54 -7.47 9.08
N ARG A 240 9.93 -7.86 10.20
CA ARG A 240 10.44 -8.98 11.01
C ARG A 240 10.45 -10.30 10.24
N SER A 241 9.38 -10.54 9.47
CA SER A 241 9.24 -11.69 8.57
C SER A 241 8.23 -11.41 7.47
N VAL A 242 8.41 -12.07 6.32
CA VAL A 242 7.42 -12.13 5.24
C VAL A 242 6.75 -13.51 5.15
N GLU A 243 7.20 -14.46 5.97
CA GLU A 243 6.69 -15.83 5.99
C GLU A 243 5.24 -15.90 6.49
N PHE A 244 4.50 -16.89 6.01
CA PHE A 244 3.11 -17.14 6.43
C PHE A 244 3.00 -17.29 7.94
N HIS A 245 1.99 -16.65 8.52
CA HIS A 245 1.71 -16.67 9.97
C HIS A 245 2.90 -16.30 10.88
N LYS A 246 3.92 -15.62 10.37
CA LYS A 246 4.98 -14.98 11.16
C LYS A 246 4.73 -13.47 11.24
N PRO A 247 5.12 -12.82 12.34
CA PRO A 247 4.89 -11.39 12.51
C PRO A 247 5.73 -10.60 11.50
N ALA A 248 5.10 -9.71 10.73
CA ALA A 248 5.80 -8.71 9.90
C ALA A 248 6.11 -7.43 10.70
N LEU A 249 5.30 -7.14 11.71
CA LEU A 249 5.30 -5.90 12.47
C LEU A 249 5.93 -6.07 13.86
N CYS A 250 6.55 -5.00 14.38
CA CYS A 250 6.90 -4.90 15.79
C CYS A 250 5.63 -4.73 16.64
N SER A 251 5.67 -5.14 17.90
CA SER A 251 4.52 -5.02 18.81
C SER A 251 4.42 -3.66 19.52
N CYS A 252 5.32 -2.71 19.21
CA CYS A 252 5.39 -1.41 19.89
C CYS A 252 4.09 -0.59 19.77
N GLY A 253 3.34 -0.77 18.68
CA GLY A 253 2.10 -0.03 18.41
C GLY A 253 0.81 -0.79 18.70
N ASN A 254 0.90 -2.01 19.22
CA ASN A 254 -0.27 -2.83 19.45
C ASN A 254 -1.20 -2.17 20.50
N GLY A 255 -2.49 -2.05 20.19
CA GLY A 255 -3.48 -1.46 21.08
C GLY A 255 -3.39 0.06 21.25
N ILE A 256 -2.52 0.75 20.50
CA ILE A 256 -2.37 2.21 20.60
C ILE A 256 -3.24 2.87 19.53
N PHE A 257 -4.41 3.35 19.94
CA PHE A 257 -5.38 4.02 19.08
C PHE A 257 -5.91 5.30 19.75
N PRO A 258 -6.34 6.31 18.96
CA PRO A 258 -7.08 7.43 19.54
C PRO A 258 -8.45 6.96 20.07
N PRO A 259 -9.09 7.72 20.97
CA PRO A 259 -10.44 7.42 21.43
C PRO A 259 -11.42 7.29 20.26
N ASN A 260 -12.38 6.36 20.36
CA ASN A 260 -13.40 6.12 19.34
C ASN A 260 -12.84 5.85 17.93
N PHE A 261 -11.64 5.28 17.82
CA PHE A 261 -11.02 5.01 16.52
C PHE A 261 -11.91 4.15 15.61
N ILE A 262 -12.52 3.12 16.19
CA ILE A 262 -13.55 2.28 15.58
C ILE A 262 -14.66 2.17 16.61
N SER A 263 -15.87 2.61 16.26
CA SER A 263 -17.03 2.63 17.15
C SER A 263 -18.16 1.71 16.68
N ASP A 264 -18.11 1.25 15.43
CA ASP A 264 -19.18 0.55 14.74
C ASP A 264 -18.90 -0.96 14.56
N ILE A 265 -17.91 -1.48 15.29
CA ILE A 265 -17.55 -2.90 15.37
C ILE A 265 -17.67 -3.33 16.85
N PRO A 266 -18.68 -4.14 17.22
CA PRO A 266 -18.96 -4.49 18.61
C PRO A 266 -17.80 -5.14 19.37
N THR A 267 -16.92 -5.86 18.67
CA THR A 267 -15.77 -6.57 19.27
C THR A 267 -14.48 -5.76 19.27
N TRP A 268 -14.53 -4.47 18.88
CA TRP A 268 -13.35 -3.63 18.70
C TRP A 268 -12.41 -3.62 19.91
N GLU A 269 -12.94 -3.44 21.12
CA GLU A 269 -12.10 -3.35 22.32
C GLU A 269 -11.28 -4.62 22.55
N THR A 270 -11.91 -5.79 22.39
CA THR A 270 -11.26 -7.10 22.54
C THR A 270 -10.11 -7.31 21.55
N VAL A 271 -10.22 -6.74 20.34
CA VAL A 271 -9.29 -7.01 19.23
C VAL A 271 -8.23 -5.96 19.07
N SER A 272 -8.51 -4.74 19.52
CA SER A 272 -7.63 -3.58 19.41
C SER A 272 -6.23 -3.88 19.95
N LYS A 273 -6.11 -4.68 21.02
CA LYS A 273 -4.83 -5.13 21.61
C LYS A 273 -3.94 -5.94 20.67
N HIS A 274 -4.51 -6.53 19.61
CA HIS A 274 -3.80 -7.28 18.58
C HIS A 274 -3.59 -6.46 17.29
N ALA A 275 -4.17 -5.27 17.22
CA ALA A 275 -4.10 -4.41 16.06
C ALA A 275 -3.08 -3.29 16.26
N VAL A 276 -2.56 -2.78 15.15
CA VAL A 276 -1.74 -1.57 15.10
C VAL A 276 -2.32 -0.61 14.08
N ARG A 277 -2.29 0.69 14.37
CA ARG A 277 -2.76 1.71 13.44
C ARG A 277 -1.83 1.79 12.22
N GLY A 278 -2.41 1.83 11.03
CA GLY A 278 -1.69 2.08 9.79
C GLY A 278 -2.42 3.10 8.92
N LEU A 279 -1.65 3.79 8.10
CA LEU A 279 -2.15 4.75 7.12
C LEU A 279 -1.70 4.32 5.72
N ILE A 280 -2.59 3.65 5.01
CA ILE A 280 -2.30 3.01 3.72
C ILE A 280 -2.55 4.04 2.61
N PRO A 281 -1.57 4.39 1.77
CA PRO A 281 -1.78 5.30 0.64
C PRO A 281 -2.28 4.57 -0.62
N LEU A 282 -2.76 5.33 -1.58
CA LEU A 282 -2.82 4.89 -2.98
C LEU A 282 -1.39 4.80 -3.58
N LEU A 283 -1.18 3.87 -4.51
CA LEU A 283 0.10 3.65 -5.19
C LEU A 283 0.06 4.07 -6.65
N PHE A 284 0.44 5.31 -6.95
CA PHE A 284 0.51 5.82 -8.32
C PHE A 284 1.73 5.29 -9.09
N THR A 285 1.59 5.22 -10.41
CA THR A 285 2.71 5.02 -11.33
C THR A 285 3.63 6.22 -11.36
N LEU A 286 4.93 5.96 -11.39
CA LEU A 286 5.94 6.99 -11.57
C LEU A 286 6.12 7.25 -13.08
N PRO A 287 6.03 8.50 -13.56
CA PRO A 287 6.05 8.82 -14.99
C PRO A 287 7.29 8.33 -15.76
N TYR A 288 8.39 8.06 -15.06
CA TYR A 288 9.64 7.57 -15.66
C TYR A 288 9.82 6.04 -15.60
N VAL A 289 8.96 5.33 -14.86
CA VAL A 289 8.91 3.85 -14.80
C VAL A 289 7.88 3.33 -15.80
N ASP A 290 6.76 4.02 -15.83
CA ASP A 290 5.70 3.90 -16.81
C ASP A 290 5.50 5.30 -17.39
N PRO A 291 6.12 5.64 -18.52
CA PRO A 291 5.58 6.72 -19.32
C PRO A 291 4.12 6.32 -19.52
N LYS A 292 3.18 7.10 -18.98
CA LYS A 292 1.77 6.91 -19.29
C LYS A 292 1.73 6.90 -20.80
N ASP A 293 1.44 5.74 -21.41
CA ASP A 293 1.25 5.65 -22.86
C ASP A 293 0.40 6.85 -23.25
N ASN A 294 0.89 7.62 -24.22
CA ASN A 294 0.28 8.86 -24.67
C ASN A 294 -1.24 8.77 -24.53
N LEU A 295 -1.86 9.76 -23.89
CA LEU A 295 -3.31 9.93 -23.79
C LEU A 295 -4.01 10.04 -25.17
N ASP A 296 -3.30 9.75 -26.26
CA ASP A 296 -3.71 9.73 -27.66
C ASP A 296 -4.36 8.40 -28.07
N GLY A 297 -4.34 7.38 -27.20
CA GLY A 297 -4.76 6.01 -27.54
C GLY A 297 -6.25 5.69 -27.46
N GLY A 298 -7.15 6.63 -27.14
CA GLY A 298 -8.57 6.32 -26.99
C GLY A 298 -9.50 7.52 -27.04
N GLY A 299 -10.38 7.54 -28.05
CA GLY A 299 -11.49 8.49 -28.19
C GLY A 299 -11.13 9.79 -28.91
N LYS A 300 -12.04 10.32 -29.74
CA LYS A 300 -11.89 11.64 -30.36
C LYS A 300 -11.71 12.68 -29.26
N GLN A 301 -10.50 13.23 -29.12
CA GLN A 301 -10.21 14.34 -28.24
C GLN A 301 -11.15 15.51 -28.60
N ARG A 302 -12.06 15.86 -27.68
CA ARG A 302 -12.88 17.06 -27.84
C ARG A 302 -12.12 18.20 -27.16
N GLN A 303 -11.51 19.03 -27.98
CA GLN A 303 -10.82 20.24 -27.54
C GLN A 303 -11.90 21.20 -26.99
N VAL A 304 -11.89 21.46 -25.69
CA VAL A 304 -12.80 22.43 -25.07
C VAL A 304 -11.95 23.58 -24.55
N ARG A 305 -12.38 24.82 -24.84
CA ARG A 305 -11.70 26.01 -24.34
C ARG A 305 -12.17 26.30 -22.92
N CYS A 306 -11.23 26.61 -22.02
CA CYS A 306 -11.51 27.10 -20.69
C CYS A 306 -12.36 28.38 -20.79
N GLU A 307 -13.52 28.41 -20.14
CA GLU A 307 -14.44 29.55 -20.22
C GLU A 307 -13.87 30.83 -19.57
N ALA A 308 -12.92 30.68 -18.65
CA ALA A 308 -12.30 31.81 -17.93
C ALA A 308 -11.10 32.44 -18.65
N CYS A 309 -10.31 31.66 -19.40
CA CYS A 309 -9.08 32.16 -20.04
C CYS A 309 -8.98 31.86 -21.54
N ALA A 310 -9.99 31.22 -22.12
CA ALA A 310 -10.01 30.71 -23.49
C ALA A 310 -8.87 29.74 -23.85
N GLY A 311 -8.05 29.32 -22.87
CA GLY A 311 -6.97 28.37 -23.06
C GLY A 311 -7.50 26.98 -23.38
N GLU A 312 -6.78 26.23 -24.22
CA GLU A 312 -7.16 24.88 -24.59
C GLU A 312 -7.04 23.94 -23.39
N VAL A 313 -8.12 23.21 -23.08
CA VAL A 313 -8.13 22.20 -22.03
C VAL A 313 -8.44 20.85 -22.68
N LEU A 314 -7.58 19.87 -22.39
CA LEU A 314 -7.80 18.48 -22.79
C LEU A 314 -8.73 17.84 -21.77
N LEU A 315 -9.99 17.61 -22.17
CA LEU A 315 -10.91 16.73 -21.45
C LEU A 315 -10.72 15.31 -21.98
N VAL A 316 -10.30 14.42 -21.09
CA VAL A 316 -10.23 12.98 -21.37
C VAL A 316 -11.56 12.38 -20.89
N GLU A 317 -12.40 11.95 -21.83
CA GLU A 317 -13.56 11.12 -21.51
C GLU A 317 -13.05 9.74 -21.08
N VAL A 318 -13.15 9.45 -19.79
CA VAL A 318 -12.95 8.10 -19.27
C VAL A 318 -14.22 7.31 -19.60
N PRO A 319 -14.13 6.11 -20.20
CA PRO A 319 -15.32 5.29 -20.45
C PRO A 319 -16.08 5.09 -19.14
N ALA A 320 -17.37 5.39 -19.14
CA ALA A 320 -18.24 5.06 -18.02
C ALA A 320 -18.21 3.54 -17.85
N TYR A 321 -17.77 3.06 -16.67
CA TYR A 321 -18.09 1.69 -16.27
C TYR A 321 -19.61 1.62 -16.15
N THR A 322 -20.25 0.96 -17.10
CA THR A 322 -21.66 0.61 -17.01
C THR A 322 -21.81 -0.35 -15.84
N LEU A 323 -22.40 0.13 -14.75
CA LEU A 323 -23.02 -0.72 -13.76
C LEU A 323 -24.22 -1.37 -14.47
N GLU A 324 -24.05 -2.57 -15.00
CA GLU A 324 -25.17 -3.40 -15.41
C GLU A 324 -25.78 -4.01 -14.14
N ASP A 325 -26.94 -3.49 -13.72
CA ASP A 325 -27.84 -4.16 -12.76
C ASP A 325 -28.51 -5.37 -13.48
N PRO A 326 -28.83 -6.45 -12.76
CA PRO A 326 -30.20 -6.59 -12.27
C PRO A 326 -30.34 -6.55 -10.75
#